data_AF-A0A1G1FCX1-F1
#
_entry.id   AF-A0A1G1FCX1-F1
#
_cell.length_a   1.000
_cell.length_b   1.000
_cell.length_c   1.000
_cell.angle_alpha   90.00
_cell.angle_beta   90.00
_cell.angle_gamma   90.00
#
_symmetry.space_group_name_H-M   'P 1'
#
loop_
_entity.id
_entity.type
_entity.pdbx_description
1 polymer ?
#
loop_
_entity_poly.entity_id
_entity_poly.type
_entity_poly.pdbx_seq_one_letter_code
_entity_poly.pdbx_strand_id
1 'polypeptide(L)'
;MRISLIGMSGSGKSLWSGKLSDHGFKRFCCDEMIASRLSHELRKQDGTTMDLGEWMGFPYEKNYTSRESQYLACEKKVVTEIIEHLERNDDSPGESVVVDTTGSVIYAGDDIVSKLRRLTTFVYFPVPSEVQAQMLKQYVATPRPVLWRELFRKSSEETNEQALARCYPDLLRSREALYQRYADVSIDYYKRRQEGFGVEEFLRDIIASGPVKRNG
;
A
#
# COMPACT_ATOMS: atom_id res chain seq x y z
N MET A 1 13.63 5.64 -14.72
CA MET A 1 13.60 4.52 -13.73
C MET A 1 12.18 4.37 -13.23
N ARG A 2 11.66 3.15 -13.01
CA ARG A 2 10.26 2.95 -12.57
C ARG A 2 10.21 2.13 -11.28
N ILE A 3 9.56 2.65 -10.25
CA ILE A 3 9.55 2.10 -8.89
C ILE A 3 8.11 1.96 -8.41
N SER A 4 7.77 0.84 -7.77
CA SER A 4 6.55 0.72 -6.97
C SER A 4 6.92 0.51 -5.51
N LEU A 5 6.45 1.39 -4.62
CA LEU A 5 6.67 1.25 -3.18
C LEU A 5 5.59 0.37 -2.59
N ILE A 6 5.96 -0.72 -1.93
CA ILE A 6 5.01 -1.64 -1.27
C ILE A 6 5.31 -1.75 0.22
N GLY A 7 4.28 -2.05 1.02
CA GLY A 7 4.41 -2.22 2.47
C GLY A 7 3.21 -1.70 3.24
N MET A 8 3.25 -1.88 4.56
CA MET A 8 2.16 -1.52 5.47
C MET A 8 1.75 -0.05 5.38
N SER A 9 0.52 0.27 5.76
CA SER A 9 0.16 1.67 6.04
C SER A 9 1.08 2.21 7.14
N GLY A 10 1.53 3.46 6.99
CA GLY A 10 2.48 4.07 7.93
C GLY A 10 3.95 3.63 7.78
N SER A 11 4.30 2.73 6.85
CA SER A 11 5.70 2.31 6.66
C SER A 11 6.61 3.42 6.10
N GLY A 12 6.02 4.49 5.55
CA GLY A 12 6.72 5.65 5.00
C GLY A 12 6.71 5.75 3.47
N LYS A 13 5.87 4.96 2.77
CA LYS A 13 5.77 4.99 1.29
C LYS A 13 5.46 6.38 0.75
N SER A 14 4.43 7.05 1.29
CA SER A 14 4.05 8.39 0.85
C SER A 14 5.11 9.46 1.11
N LEU A 15 5.88 9.32 2.19
CA LEU A 15 7.03 10.18 2.44
C LEU A 15 8.10 10.01 1.35
N TRP A 16 8.46 8.76 1.03
CA TRP A 16 9.51 8.47 0.06
C TRP A 16 9.07 8.71 -1.38
N SER A 17 7.82 8.45 -1.73
CA SER A 17 7.30 8.82 -3.05
C SER A 17 7.21 10.33 -3.23
N GLY A 18 6.91 11.09 -2.16
CA GLY A 18 7.03 12.55 -2.14
C GLY A 18 8.46 13.01 -2.41
N LYS A 19 9.44 12.51 -1.65
CA LYS A 19 10.87 12.81 -1.87
C LYS A 19 11.34 12.49 -3.30
N LEU A 20 10.91 11.36 -3.86
CA LEU A 20 11.20 10.99 -5.25
C LEU A 20 10.54 11.95 -6.23
N SER A 21 9.31 12.39 -5.94
CA SER A 21 8.59 13.39 -6.75
C SER A 21 9.34 14.72 -6.79
N ASP A 22 9.80 15.20 -5.64
CA ASP A 22 10.62 16.41 -5.54
C ASP A 22 11.95 16.28 -6.29
N HIS A 23 12.43 15.05 -6.45
CA HIS A 23 13.61 14.68 -7.22
C HIS A 23 13.31 14.39 -8.71
N GLY A 24 12.13 14.79 -9.21
CA GLY A 24 11.79 14.71 -10.63
C GLY A 24 11.12 13.41 -11.08
N PHE A 25 10.73 12.52 -10.16
CA PHE A 25 9.88 11.38 -10.52
C PHE A 25 8.43 11.85 -10.69
N LYS A 26 7.75 11.29 -11.67
CA LYS A 26 6.29 11.35 -11.71
C LYS A 26 5.71 10.42 -10.66
N ARG A 27 4.91 10.99 -9.76
CA ARG A 27 4.27 10.25 -8.67
C ARG A 27 2.84 9.86 -9.03
N PHE A 28 2.54 8.57 -8.96
CA PHE A 28 1.17 8.06 -8.92
C PHE A 28 0.83 7.68 -7.49
N CYS A 29 -0.13 8.36 -6.86
CA CYS A 29 -0.61 8.02 -5.52
C CYS A 29 -1.91 7.22 -5.62
N CYS A 30 -1.87 5.93 -5.31
CA CYS A 30 -3.05 5.07 -5.44
C CYS A 30 -4.17 5.51 -4.50
N ASP A 31 -3.86 5.92 -3.26
CA ASP A 31 -4.88 6.39 -2.31
C ASP A 31 -5.63 7.63 -2.83
N GLU A 32 -4.92 8.61 -3.41
CA GLU A 32 -5.54 9.80 -4.03
C GLU A 32 -6.38 9.45 -5.26
N MET A 33 -5.89 8.54 -6.12
CA MET A 33 -6.62 8.08 -7.30
C MET A 33 -7.90 7.31 -6.94
N ILE A 34 -7.85 6.47 -5.89
CA ILE A 34 -9.02 5.75 -5.38
C ILE A 34 -10.02 6.74 -4.78
N ALA A 35 -9.56 7.68 -3.94
CA ALA A 35 -10.42 8.68 -3.32
C ALA A 35 -11.11 9.56 -4.38
N SER A 36 -10.41 9.96 -5.44
CA SER A 36 -10.99 10.71 -6.56
C SER A 36 -12.11 9.92 -7.25
N ARG A 37 -11.94 8.60 -7.45
CA ARG A 37 -12.95 7.73 -8.09
C ARG A 37 -14.17 7.50 -7.22
N LEU A 38 -13.97 7.43 -5.91
CA LEU A 38 -15.05 7.23 -4.94
C LEU A 38 -15.64 8.55 -4.44
N SER A 39 -15.22 9.70 -4.96
CA SER A 39 -15.61 11.03 -4.46
C SER A 39 -17.13 11.26 -4.32
N HIS A 40 -17.94 10.63 -5.17
CA HIS A 40 -19.41 10.67 -5.05
C HIS A 40 -19.93 9.86 -3.85
N GLU A 41 -19.29 8.73 -3.54
CA GLU A 41 -19.59 7.86 -2.40
C GLU A 41 -19.05 8.41 -1.08
N LEU A 42 -18.01 9.25 -1.14
CA LEU A 42 -17.37 9.90 0.01
C LEU A 42 -18.16 11.12 0.53
N ARG A 43 -19.48 11.12 0.39
CA ARG A 43 -20.37 12.16 0.92
C ARG A 43 -21.27 11.60 2.02
N LYS A 44 -21.27 12.29 3.16
CA LYS A 44 -22.19 12.00 4.27
C LYS A 44 -23.60 12.45 3.91
N GLN A 45 -24.59 11.97 4.67
CA GLN A 45 -26.00 12.36 4.49
C GLN A 45 -26.23 13.86 4.70
N ASP A 46 -25.39 14.52 5.49
CA ASP A 46 -25.41 15.97 5.71
C ASP A 46 -24.70 16.78 4.60
N GLY A 47 -24.19 16.10 3.57
CA GLY A 47 -23.49 16.72 2.44
C GLY A 47 -22.00 16.98 2.67
N THR A 48 -21.46 16.70 3.86
CA THR A 48 -20.02 16.84 4.15
C THR A 48 -19.22 15.70 3.53
N THR A 49 -17.94 15.97 3.20
CA THR A 49 -17.03 14.93 2.70
C THR A 49 -16.51 14.08 3.84
N MET A 50 -16.51 12.76 3.65
CA MET A 50 -15.84 11.81 4.55
C MET A 50 -14.53 11.33 3.92
N ASP A 51 -13.56 10.94 4.76
CA ASP A 51 -12.36 10.31 4.23
C ASP A 51 -12.64 8.85 3.80
N LEU A 52 -11.72 8.30 2.99
CA LEU A 52 -11.86 6.96 2.43
C LEU A 52 -11.90 5.87 3.50
N GLY A 53 -11.20 6.08 4.62
CA GLY A 53 -11.23 5.17 5.76
C GLY A 53 -12.59 5.19 6.43
N GLU A 54 -13.08 6.38 6.81
CA GLU A 54 -14.39 6.60 7.40
C GLU A 54 -15.50 5.97 6.53
N TRP A 55 -15.43 6.15 5.22
CA TRP A 55 -16.34 5.48 4.29
C TRP A 55 -16.23 3.96 4.39
N MET A 56 -15.02 3.39 4.32
CA MET A 56 -14.83 1.93 4.35
C MET A 56 -15.39 1.29 5.64
N GLY A 57 -15.20 1.94 6.78
CA GLY A 57 -15.69 1.48 8.08
C GLY A 57 -14.93 0.26 8.63
N PHE A 58 -15.48 -0.36 9.67
CA PHE A 58 -14.86 -1.49 10.37
C PHE A 58 -15.44 -2.85 9.98
N PRO A 59 -14.68 -3.96 10.12
CA PRO A 59 -15.07 -5.28 9.61
C PRO A 59 -16.30 -5.92 10.26
N TYR A 60 -16.73 -5.39 11.40
CA TYR A 60 -17.97 -5.80 12.10
C TYR A 60 -19.20 -4.98 11.69
N GLU A 61 -19.04 -3.98 10.82
CA GLU A 61 -20.15 -3.16 10.34
C GLU A 61 -20.86 -3.80 9.15
N LYS A 62 -22.19 -3.61 9.10
CA LYS A 62 -23.07 -4.24 8.10
C LYS A 62 -22.64 -4.01 6.64
N ASN A 63 -22.10 -2.83 6.33
CA ASN A 63 -21.78 -2.44 4.96
C ASN A 63 -20.32 -2.72 4.59
N TYR A 64 -19.49 -3.17 5.53
CA TYR A 64 -18.05 -3.32 5.35
C TYR A 64 -17.70 -4.21 4.15
N THR A 65 -18.26 -5.42 4.08
CA THR A 65 -17.93 -6.38 3.02
C THR A 65 -18.23 -5.83 1.61
N SER A 66 -19.34 -5.10 1.47
CA SER A 66 -19.69 -4.45 0.20
C SER A 66 -18.69 -3.34 -0.13
N ARG A 67 -18.37 -2.48 0.84
CA ARG A 67 -17.43 -1.36 0.65
C ARG A 67 -15.99 -1.82 0.42
N GLU A 68 -15.55 -2.86 1.11
CA GLU A 68 -14.26 -3.53 0.88
C GLU A 68 -14.17 -4.07 -0.56
N SER A 69 -15.25 -4.70 -1.05
CA SER A 69 -15.29 -5.20 -2.43
C SER A 69 -15.25 -4.06 -3.45
N GLN A 70 -15.97 -2.96 -3.19
CA GLN A 70 -15.96 -1.77 -4.04
C GLN A 70 -14.59 -1.08 -4.04
N TYR A 71 -13.98 -0.92 -2.87
CA TYR A 71 -12.63 -0.40 -2.72
C TYR A 71 -11.64 -1.23 -3.55
N LEU A 72 -11.66 -2.55 -3.38
CA LEU A 72 -10.71 -3.43 -4.05
C LEU A 72 -10.92 -3.41 -5.57
N ALA A 73 -12.16 -3.35 -6.05
CA ALA A 73 -12.45 -3.18 -7.46
C ALA A 73 -11.93 -1.83 -8.00
N CYS A 74 -12.02 -0.77 -7.20
CA CYS A 74 -11.49 0.55 -7.54
C CYS A 74 -9.95 0.54 -7.59
N GLU A 75 -9.31 -0.05 -6.58
CA GLU A 75 -7.85 -0.22 -6.52
C GLU A 75 -7.33 -0.99 -7.73
N LYS A 76 -8.00 -2.09 -8.12
CA LYS A 76 -7.65 -2.84 -9.34
C LYS A 76 -7.70 -1.95 -10.59
N LYS A 77 -8.73 -1.13 -10.75
CA LYS A 77 -8.83 -0.19 -11.89
C LYS A 77 -7.70 0.83 -11.88
N VAL A 78 -7.41 1.44 -10.72
CA VAL A 78 -6.31 2.40 -10.56
C VAL A 78 -4.97 1.78 -10.96
N VAL A 79 -4.67 0.59 -10.46
CA VAL A 79 -3.41 -0.09 -10.79
C VAL A 79 -3.34 -0.45 -12.27
N THR A 80 -4.44 -0.93 -12.86
CA THR A 80 -4.51 -1.20 -14.30
C THR A 80 -4.25 0.05 -15.15
N GLU A 81 -4.81 1.20 -14.79
CA GLU A 81 -4.56 2.46 -15.51
C GLU A 81 -3.10 2.92 -15.42
N ILE A 82 -2.47 2.71 -14.26
CA ILE A 82 -1.03 2.96 -14.09
C ILE A 82 -0.23 2.02 -14.98
N ILE A 83 -0.57 0.73 -15.02
CA ILE A 83 0.07 -0.26 -15.91
C ILE A 83 -0.06 0.20 -17.38
N GLU A 84 -1.26 0.52 -17.84
CA GLU A 84 -1.50 0.98 -19.21
C GLU A 84 -0.71 2.26 -19.54
N HIS A 85 -0.56 3.16 -18.56
CA HIS A 85 0.26 4.35 -18.71
C HIS A 85 1.74 4.00 -18.89
N LEU A 86 2.26 3.08 -18.06
CA LEU A 86 3.65 2.64 -18.15
C LEU A 86 3.96 1.91 -19.45
N GLU A 87 3.04 1.06 -19.93
CA GLU A 87 3.15 0.34 -21.21
C GLU A 87 3.17 1.30 -22.40
N ARG A 88 2.32 2.33 -22.41
CA ARG A 88 2.29 3.32 -23.49
C ARG A 88 3.56 4.17 -23.58
N ASN A 89 4.27 4.34 -22.47
CA ASN A 89 5.48 5.14 -22.37
C ASN A 89 6.74 4.27 -22.30
N ASP A 90 6.67 2.99 -22.66
CA ASP A 90 7.81 2.06 -22.61
C ASP A 90 8.96 2.48 -23.54
N ASP A 91 8.63 3.08 -24.69
CA ASP A 91 9.58 3.57 -25.68
C ASP A 91 9.99 5.04 -25.48
N SER A 92 9.55 5.71 -24.40
CA SER A 92 9.92 7.10 -24.12
C SER A 92 11.13 7.17 -23.18
N PRO A 93 12.34 7.47 -23.69
CA PRO A 93 13.52 7.54 -22.87
C PRO A 93 13.50 8.86 -22.10
N GLY A 94 12.97 8.86 -20.87
CA GLY A 94 13.09 10.04 -20.01
C GLY A 94 12.22 10.08 -18.75
N GLU A 95 11.10 9.37 -18.69
CA GLU A 95 10.20 9.50 -17.53
C GLU A 95 10.61 8.54 -16.40
N SER A 96 11.04 9.11 -15.27
CA SER A 96 11.17 8.37 -14.02
C SER A 96 9.84 8.38 -13.28
N VAL A 97 9.37 7.21 -12.84
CA VAL A 97 8.05 7.04 -12.24
C VAL A 97 8.17 6.38 -10.88
N VAL A 98 7.41 6.89 -9.91
CA VAL A 98 7.19 6.24 -8.62
C VAL A 98 5.69 6.01 -8.42
N VAL A 99 5.33 4.76 -8.14
CA VAL A 99 3.98 4.34 -7.78
C VAL A 99 3.93 4.17 -6.26
N ASP A 100 3.23 5.08 -5.59
CA ASP A 100 2.91 5.00 -4.17
C ASP A 100 1.66 4.13 -4.02
N THR A 101 1.87 2.82 -3.81
CA THR A 101 0.78 1.87 -3.72
C THR A 101 0.06 1.98 -2.38
N THR A 102 -1.18 1.54 -2.34
CA THR A 102 -1.87 1.27 -1.08
C THR A 102 -1.17 0.12 -0.32
N GLY A 103 -1.52 -0.07 0.96
CA GLY A 103 -1.13 -1.28 1.68
C GLY A 103 -1.82 -2.55 1.18
N SER A 104 -2.89 -2.43 0.40
CA SER A 104 -3.71 -3.54 -0.07
C SER A 104 -3.38 -4.00 -1.49
N VAL A 105 -2.48 -3.33 -2.21
CA VAL A 105 -2.15 -3.64 -3.61
C VAL A 105 -1.84 -5.12 -3.87
N ILE A 106 -1.26 -5.81 -2.89
CA ILE A 106 -0.98 -7.25 -2.89
C ILE A 106 -2.23 -8.14 -3.02
N TYR A 107 -3.42 -7.57 -2.86
CA TYR A 107 -4.72 -8.21 -3.00
C TYR A 107 -5.42 -7.86 -4.32
N ALA A 108 -4.82 -7.00 -5.17
CA ALA A 108 -5.35 -6.68 -6.49
C ALA A 108 -5.44 -7.91 -7.42
N GLY A 109 -4.73 -8.98 -7.08
CA GLY A 109 -4.71 -10.26 -7.81
C GLY A 109 -3.36 -10.47 -8.50
N ASP A 110 -2.92 -11.73 -8.54
CA ASP A 110 -1.57 -12.11 -8.97
C ASP A 110 -1.24 -11.60 -10.38
N ASP A 111 -2.19 -11.59 -11.31
CA ASP A 111 -1.99 -11.09 -12.67
C ASP A 111 -1.66 -9.58 -12.71
N ILE A 112 -2.43 -8.78 -11.96
CA ILE A 112 -2.25 -7.32 -11.91
C ILE A 112 -0.94 -6.98 -11.21
N VAL A 113 -0.69 -7.61 -10.06
CA VAL A 113 0.55 -7.40 -9.29
C VAL A 113 1.77 -7.81 -10.11
N SER A 114 1.71 -8.96 -10.79
CA SER A 114 2.80 -9.44 -11.65
C SER A 114 3.05 -8.52 -12.84
N LYS A 115 1.99 -7.97 -13.47
CA LYS A 115 2.14 -6.97 -14.54
C LYS A 115 2.84 -5.70 -14.03
N LEU A 116 2.39 -5.14 -12.92
CA LEU A 116 3.02 -3.94 -12.34
C LEU A 116 4.50 -4.21 -11.97
N ARG A 117 4.79 -5.39 -11.42
CA ARG A 117 6.16 -5.81 -11.08
C ARG A 117 7.04 -6.05 -12.31
N ARG A 118 6.49 -6.42 -13.46
CA ARG A 118 7.27 -6.49 -14.71
C ARG A 118 7.70 -5.11 -15.21
N LEU A 119 6.86 -4.10 -15.00
CA LEU A 119 7.06 -2.73 -15.50
C LEU A 119 7.81 -1.82 -14.51
N THR A 120 7.92 -2.21 -13.24
CA THR A 120 8.49 -1.41 -12.16
C THR A 120 9.31 -2.28 -11.21
N THR A 121 10.31 -1.70 -10.54
CA THR A 121 10.97 -2.39 -9.43
C THR A 121 10.13 -2.27 -8.17
N PHE A 122 9.72 -3.40 -7.58
CA PHE A 122 8.99 -3.44 -6.32
C PHE A 122 9.94 -3.26 -5.15
N VAL A 123 9.82 -2.11 -4.47
CA VAL A 123 10.64 -1.75 -3.31
C VAL A 123 9.80 -1.90 -2.06
N TYR A 124 10.10 -2.94 -1.29
CA TYR A 124 9.42 -3.23 -0.04
C TYR A 124 9.97 -2.42 1.13
N PHE A 125 9.04 -1.89 1.90
CA PHE A 125 9.26 -1.17 3.14
C PHE A 125 8.95 -2.06 4.36
N PRO A 126 9.89 -2.94 4.78
CA PRO A 126 9.74 -3.72 6.00
C PRO A 126 9.59 -2.84 7.22
N VAL A 127 8.83 -3.35 8.19
CA VAL A 127 8.60 -2.73 9.49
C VAL A 127 9.01 -3.74 10.56
N PRO A 128 10.05 -3.46 11.38
CA PRO A 128 10.51 -4.36 12.42
C PRO A 128 9.41 -4.71 13.43
N SER A 129 9.50 -5.88 14.04
CA SER A 129 8.50 -6.43 14.96
C SER A 129 8.16 -5.49 16.13
N GLU A 130 9.15 -4.80 16.66
CA GLU A 130 9.07 -3.82 17.73
C GLU A 130 8.29 -2.57 17.31
N VAL A 131 8.42 -2.16 16.05
CA VAL A 131 7.63 -1.08 15.46
C VAL A 131 6.21 -1.56 15.17
N GLN A 132 6.04 -2.79 14.68
CA GLN A 132 4.71 -3.39 14.50
C GLN A 132 3.94 -3.47 15.83
N ALA A 133 4.62 -3.79 16.93
CA ALA A 133 4.01 -3.80 18.26
C ALA A 133 3.54 -2.39 18.69
N GLN A 134 4.27 -1.34 18.34
CA GLN A 134 3.83 0.04 18.55
C GLN A 134 2.63 0.40 17.67
N MET A 135 2.64 -0.02 16.40
CA MET A 135 1.50 0.16 15.49
C MET A 135 0.24 -0.53 16.02
N LEU A 136 0.36 -1.74 16.59
CA LEU A 136 -0.76 -2.42 17.23
C LEU A 136 -1.29 -1.62 18.42
N LYS A 137 -0.42 -1.13 19.31
CA LYS A 137 -0.84 -0.30 20.46
C LYS A 137 -1.60 0.95 20.00
N GLN A 138 -1.11 1.62 18.97
CA GLN A 138 -1.76 2.79 18.37
C GLN A 138 -3.09 2.42 17.72
N TYR A 139 -3.14 1.30 16.99
CA TYR A 139 -4.35 0.81 16.35
C TYR A 139 -5.43 0.47 17.38
N VAL A 140 -5.09 -0.18 18.49
CA VAL A 140 -6.04 -0.47 19.57
C VAL A 140 -6.53 0.80 20.25
N ALA A 141 -5.64 1.76 20.49
CA ALA A 141 -6.00 3.04 21.11
C ALA A 141 -6.86 3.94 20.20
N THR A 142 -6.63 3.88 18.90
CA THR A 142 -7.35 4.69 17.90
C THR A 142 -7.50 3.87 16.62
N PRO A 143 -8.50 2.97 16.56
CA PRO A 143 -8.72 2.11 15.41
C PRO A 143 -8.92 2.93 14.15
N ARG A 144 -8.28 2.50 13.07
CA ARG A 144 -8.48 3.08 11.74
C ARG A 144 -8.99 2.01 10.79
N PRO A 145 -9.94 2.32 9.90
CA PRO A 145 -10.39 1.40 8.88
C PRO A 145 -9.22 0.88 8.02
N VAL A 146 -9.15 -0.44 7.85
CA VAL A 146 -8.19 -1.12 6.97
C VAL A 146 -8.90 -2.26 6.25
N LEU A 147 -8.32 -2.71 5.14
CA LEU A 147 -8.76 -3.92 4.45
C LEU A 147 -8.37 -5.17 5.23
N TRP A 148 -9.37 -5.89 5.74
CA TRP A 148 -9.25 -7.08 6.56
C TRP A 148 -9.39 -8.35 5.74
N ARG A 149 -10.06 -8.29 4.58
CA ARG A 149 -10.48 -9.46 3.82
C ARG A 149 -11.13 -10.48 4.76
N GLU A 150 -10.69 -11.73 4.70
CA GLU A 150 -11.20 -12.85 5.49
C GLU A 150 -10.44 -13.05 6.82
N LEU A 151 -9.54 -12.12 7.17
CA LEU A 151 -8.65 -12.23 8.34
C LEU A 151 -9.27 -11.66 9.62
N PHE A 152 -10.37 -10.91 9.53
CA PHE A 152 -11.15 -10.55 10.70
C PHE A 152 -12.14 -11.67 11.02
N ARG A 153 -12.07 -12.20 12.25
CA ARG A 153 -13.05 -13.15 12.79
C ARG A 153 -13.31 -12.80 14.23
N LYS A 154 -14.56 -12.49 14.55
CA LYS A 154 -15.00 -12.19 15.91
C LYS A 154 -15.61 -13.43 16.55
N SER A 155 -15.13 -13.80 17.73
CA SER A 155 -15.77 -14.86 18.54
C SER A 155 -16.99 -14.30 19.27
N SER A 156 -17.96 -15.15 19.65
CA SER A 156 -19.20 -14.72 20.32
C SER A 156 -18.97 -14.04 21.67
N GLU A 157 -17.87 -14.36 22.34
CA GLU A 157 -17.52 -13.85 23.67
C GLU A 157 -16.64 -12.58 23.64
N GLU A 158 -16.23 -12.14 22.44
CA GLU A 158 -15.32 -11.01 22.27
C GLU A 158 -16.07 -9.71 21.98
N THR A 159 -15.57 -8.58 22.48
CA THR A 159 -15.91 -7.24 21.99
C THR A 159 -15.29 -7.01 20.60
N ASN A 160 -15.77 -5.98 19.89
CA ASN A 160 -15.21 -5.61 18.59
C ASN A 160 -13.74 -5.23 18.70
N GLU A 161 -13.38 -4.49 19.75
CA GLU A 161 -12.04 -4.00 20.03
C GLU A 161 -11.09 -5.15 20.36
N GLN A 162 -11.54 -6.14 21.15
CA GLN A 162 -10.77 -7.35 21.43
C GLN A 162 -10.53 -8.17 20.16
N ALA A 163 -11.55 -8.35 19.32
CA ALA A 163 -11.42 -9.07 18.05
C ALA A 163 -10.46 -8.36 17.10
N LEU A 164 -10.56 -7.04 16.98
CA LEU A 164 -9.63 -6.20 16.21
C LEU A 164 -8.19 -6.36 16.70
N ALA A 165 -7.96 -6.23 18.01
CA ALA A 165 -6.63 -6.35 18.61
C ALA A 165 -6.02 -7.75 18.40
N ARG A 166 -6.84 -8.80 18.50
CA ARG A 166 -6.41 -10.20 18.30
C ARG A 166 -6.10 -10.50 16.83
N CYS A 167 -6.93 -10.03 15.90
CA CYS A 167 -6.77 -10.31 14.48
C CYS A 167 -5.69 -9.44 13.80
N TYR A 168 -5.37 -8.25 14.32
CA TYR A 168 -4.44 -7.32 13.68
C TYR A 168 -3.02 -7.90 13.46
N PRO A 169 -2.40 -8.63 14.42
CA PRO A 169 -1.11 -9.28 14.18
C PRO A 169 -1.13 -10.29 13.04
N ASP A 170 -2.22 -11.06 12.89
CA ASP A 170 -2.36 -12.02 11.80
C ASP A 170 -2.52 -11.33 10.45
N LEU A 171 -3.23 -10.19 10.41
CA LEU A 171 -3.28 -9.32 9.24
C LEU A 171 -1.88 -8.84 8.85
N LEU A 172 -1.08 -8.35 9.81
CA LEU A 172 0.28 -7.89 9.54
C LEU A 172 1.17 -9.03 9.02
N ARG A 173 1.15 -10.19 9.68
CA ARG A 173 1.94 -11.35 9.26
C ARG A 173 1.58 -11.81 7.84
N SER A 174 0.29 -11.88 7.53
CA SER A 174 -0.19 -12.26 6.20
C SER A 174 0.28 -11.29 5.11
N ARG A 175 0.18 -9.98 5.37
CA ARG A 175 0.62 -8.94 4.44
C ARG A 175 2.13 -8.92 4.27
N GLU A 176 2.89 -9.08 5.35
CA GLU A 176 4.36 -9.14 5.31
C GLU A 176 4.86 -10.28 4.43
N ALA A 177 4.29 -11.49 4.59
CA ALA A 177 4.63 -12.62 3.73
C ALA A 177 4.37 -12.33 2.24
N LEU A 178 3.26 -11.64 1.92
CA LEU A 178 2.94 -11.26 0.55
C LEU A 178 3.86 -10.16 0.03
N TYR A 179 4.18 -9.14 0.83
CA TYR A 179 5.13 -8.11 0.41
C TYR A 179 6.51 -8.71 0.15
N GLN A 180 7.00 -9.59 1.03
CA GLN A 180 8.27 -10.29 0.85
C GLN A 180 8.27 -11.15 -0.42
N ARG A 181 7.16 -11.85 -0.70
CA ARG A 181 7.00 -12.64 -1.93
C ARG A 181 7.08 -11.80 -3.20
N TYR A 182 6.54 -10.58 -3.18
CA TYR A 182 6.47 -9.72 -4.36
C TYR A 182 7.64 -8.73 -4.50
N ALA A 183 8.43 -8.52 -3.44
CA ALA A 183 9.52 -7.55 -3.45
C ALA A 183 10.65 -7.97 -4.42
N ASP A 184 11.15 -7.00 -5.17
CA ASP A 184 12.45 -7.14 -5.86
C ASP A 184 13.59 -6.68 -4.95
N VAL A 185 13.34 -5.62 -4.19
CA VAL A 185 14.30 -5.00 -3.27
C VAL A 185 13.59 -4.72 -1.95
N SER A 186 14.29 -4.96 -0.83
CA SER A 186 13.83 -4.53 0.49
C SER A 186 14.82 -3.52 1.04
N ILE A 187 14.33 -2.35 1.46
CA ILE A 187 15.18 -1.34 2.10
C ILE A 187 14.83 -1.29 3.58
N ASP A 188 15.82 -1.41 4.44
CA ASP A 188 15.62 -1.50 5.88
C ASP A 188 14.93 -0.26 6.49
N TYR A 189 14.15 -0.48 7.57
CA TYR A 189 13.40 0.56 8.26
C TYR A 189 14.27 1.62 8.90
N TYR A 190 15.36 1.21 9.56
CA TYR A 190 16.27 2.09 10.25
C TYR A 190 17.17 2.81 9.25
N LYS A 191 17.68 2.09 8.24
CA LYS A 191 18.47 2.69 7.15
C LYS A 191 17.76 3.88 6.50
N ARG A 192 16.48 3.75 6.14
CA ARG A 192 15.68 4.85 5.57
C ARG A 192 15.45 6.05 6.48
N ARG A 193 15.72 5.90 7.78
CA ARG A 193 15.53 6.94 8.81
C ARG A 193 16.86 7.46 9.35
N GLN A 194 17.98 6.93 8.87
CA GLN A 194 19.30 7.44 9.23
C GLN A 194 19.46 8.87 8.69
N GLU A 195 20.13 9.69 9.48
CA GLU A 195 20.56 11.01 9.04
C GLU A 195 21.49 10.87 7.83
N GLY A 196 21.32 11.73 6.84
CA GLY A 196 22.08 11.68 5.58
C GLY A 196 21.62 10.61 4.58
N PHE A 197 20.66 9.74 4.92
CA PHE A 197 20.08 8.80 3.94
C PHE A 197 19.01 9.50 3.08
N GLY A 198 19.41 9.94 1.88
CA GLY A 198 18.61 10.72 0.95
C GLY A 198 18.10 9.91 -0.25
N VAL A 199 17.59 10.64 -1.25
CA VAL A 199 17.07 10.04 -2.49
C VAL A 199 18.17 9.35 -3.28
N GLU A 200 19.37 9.93 -3.34
CA GLU A 200 20.51 9.36 -4.07
C GLU A 200 20.94 8.01 -3.51
N GLU A 201 21.05 7.89 -2.18
CA GLU A 201 21.38 6.64 -1.50
C GLU A 201 20.28 5.59 -1.71
N PHE A 202 19.02 6.01 -1.65
CA PHE A 202 17.87 5.15 -1.90
C PHE A 202 17.87 4.59 -3.33
N LEU A 203 18.11 5.43 -4.34
CA LEU A 203 18.19 5.00 -5.74
C LEU A 203 19.38 4.08 -5.97
N ARG A 204 20.53 4.39 -5.35
CA ARG A 204 21.74 3.54 -5.41
C ARG A 204 21.49 2.16 -4.83
N ASP A 205 20.81 2.05 -3.70
CA ASP A 205 20.44 0.75 -3.10
C ASP A 205 19.57 -0.08 -4.03
N ILE A 206 18.62 0.54 -4.72
CA ILE A 206 17.75 -0.16 -5.67
C ILE A 206 18.56 -0.67 -6.87
N ILE A 207 19.44 0.16 -7.42
CA ILE A 207 20.29 -0.21 -8.57
C ILE A 207 21.27 -1.31 -8.18
N ALA A 208 21.90 -1.21 -7.00
CA ALA A 208 22.88 -2.17 -6.51
C ALA A 208 22.28 -3.54 -6.20
N SER A 209 20.99 -3.58 -5.84
CA SER A 209 20.27 -4.84 -5.60
C SER A 209 20.06 -5.67 -6.88
N GLY A 210 20.30 -5.07 -8.06
CA GLY A 210 20.20 -5.71 -9.37
C GLY A 210 18.76 -6.07 -9.77
N PRO A 211 18.49 -6.30 -11.07
CA PRO A 211 17.24 -6.95 -11.45
C PRO A 211 17.28 -8.40 -10.95
N VAL A 212 16.34 -8.79 -10.08
CA VAL A 212 16.08 -10.21 -9.79
C VAL A 212 15.90 -10.91 -11.14
N LYS A 213 16.69 -11.95 -11.42
CA LYS A 213 16.69 -12.67 -12.71
C LYS A 213 15.26 -12.93 -13.17
N ARG A 214 14.89 -12.29 -14.28
CA ARG A 214 13.57 -12.34 -14.90
C ARG A 214 13.47 -13.63 -15.71
N ASN A 215 13.04 -14.72 -15.08
CA ASN A 215 12.62 -15.89 -15.85
C ASN A 215 11.22 -15.59 -16.41
N GLY A 216 11.13 -15.59 -17.74
CA GLY A 216 9.89 -15.44 -18.49
C GLY A 216 8.91 -16.59 -18.28
#